data_AF-A0A525WE70-F1
#
_entry.id   AF-A0A525WE70-F1
#
_cell.length_a   1.000
_cell.length_b   1.000
_cell.length_c   1.000
_cell.angle_alpha   90.00
_cell.angle_beta   90.00
_cell.angle_gamma   90.00
#
_symmetry.space_group_name_H-M   'P 1'
#
loop_
_entity.id
_entity.type
_entity.pdbx_description
1 polymer ?
#
loop_
_entity_poly.entity_id
_entity_poly.type
_entity_poly.pdbx_seq_one_letter_code
_entity_poly.pdbx_strand_id
1 'polypeptide(L)'
;MAAKKSIFDVLAGLPVLRLLNLRGHSRVLPEALEEQLASTGNEKDHLAAAKLYQNKAQELEAEAVEFETAASKIGPYEDSKGFRRGGLMTAAQEKRHRAKQMQELHAAHLEKAQALHKTAQSE
;
A
#
# COMPACT_ATOMS: atom_id res chain seq x y z
N MET A 1 25.70 -8.96 -45.04
CA MET A 1 24.79 -7.94 -44.45
C MET A 1 23.73 -8.69 -43.66
N ALA A 2 23.87 -8.72 -42.33
CA ALA A 2 23.01 -9.50 -41.44
C ALA A 2 22.10 -8.53 -40.66
N ALA A 3 20.79 -8.68 -40.83
CA ALA A 3 19.77 -7.91 -40.14
C ALA A 3 19.61 -8.45 -38.71
N LYS A 4 19.91 -7.62 -37.71
CA LYS A 4 19.65 -7.91 -36.29
C LYS A 4 18.15 -7.69 -36.02
N LYS A 5 17.40 -8.77 -35.80
CA LYS A 5 16.05 -8.70 -35.23
C LYS A 5 16.15 -8.51 -33.73
N SER A 6 15.63 -7.38 -33.25
CA SER A 6 15.52 -7.00 -31.85
C SER A 6 14.55 -7.95 -31.13
N ILE A 7 14.95 -8.44 -29.95
CA ILE A 7 14.24 -9.44 -29.13
C ILE A 7 13.40 -8.73 -28.05
N PHE A 8 12.99 -7.48 -28.28
CA PHE A 8 12.38 -6.63 -27.24
C PHE A 8 10.86 -6.45 -27.33
N ASP A 9 10.18 -7.27 -28.12
CA ASP A 9 8.72 -7.36 -28.10
C ASP A 9 8.30 -8.72 -27.56
N VAL A 10 7.80 -8.73 -26.32
CA VAL A 10 6.74 -9.59 -25.73
C VAL A 10 6.99 -9.64 -24.22
N LEU A 11 6.68 -8.56 -23.50
CA LEU A 11 6.50 -8.57 -22.03
C LEU A 11 5.55 -7.43 -21.59
N ALA A 12 4.48 -7.19 -22.35
CA ALA A 12 3.41 -6.26 -21.96
C ALA A 12 2.12 -7.06 -21.77
N GLY A 13 1.99 -7.72 -20.62
CA GLY A 13 0.82 -8.54 -20.34
C GLY A 13 0.94 -9.36 -19.06
N LEU A 14 1.42 -8.76 -17.97
CA LEU A 14 1.36 -9.37 -16.65
C LEU A 14 0.44 -8.51 -15.78
N PRO A 15 -0.69 -9.06 -15.28
CA PRO A 15 -1.48 -8.36 -14.28
C PRO A 15 -0.61 -8.21 -13.03
N VAL A 16 -0.40 -6.96 -12.60
CA VAL A 16 0.41 -6.56 -11.44
C VAL A 16 -0.14 -7.12 -10.10
N LEU A 17 -1.25 -7.87 -10.13
CA LEU A 17 -1.78 -8.57 -8.98
C LEU A 17 -1.16 -9.96 -8.85
N ARG A 18 -0.01 -10.11 -8.16
CA ARG A 18 0.33 -11.33 -7.37
C ARG A 18 1.72 -11.32 -6.70
N LEU A 19 2.03 -10.31 -5.89
CA LEU A 19 3.14 -10.42 -4.91
C LEU A 19 2.79 -9.83 -3.55
N LEU A 20 1.61 -10.14 -3.02
CA LEU A 20 1.33 -9.97 -1.59
C LEU A 20 1.74 -11.25 -0.86
N ASN A 21 2.95 -11.21 -0.32
CA ASN A 21 3.48 -12.19 0.62
C ASN A 21 2.48 -12.41 1.77
N LEU A 22 2.12 -13.67 1.99
CA LEU A 22 1.32 -14.13 3.12
C LEU A 22 2.04 -13.84 4.45
N ARG A 23 1.56 -12.84 5.18
CA ARG A 23 1.70 -12.77 6.65
C ARG A 23 0.59 -11.90 7.24
N GLY A 24 -0.47 -12.57 7.69
CA GLY A 24 -1.63 -11.97 8.37
C GLY A 24 -2.52 -11.15 7.44
N HIS A 25 -3.68 -11.68 7.06
CA HIS A 25 -4.69 -10.90 6.34
C HIS A 25 -5.33 -9.89 7.31
N SER A 26 -4.64 -8.78 7.60
CA SER A 26 -5.33 -7.61 8.14
C SER A 26 -6.14 -7.00 7.01
N ARG A 27 -7.39 -7.44 6.86
CA ARG A 27 -8.34 -6.89 5.90
C ARG A 27 -8.55 -5.41 6.27
N VAL A 28 -8.19 -4.50 5.37
CA VAL A 28 -8.33 -3.04 5.60
C VAL A 28 -9.76 -2.57 5.34
N LEU A 29 -10.41 -3.17 4.34
CA LEU A 29 -11.80 -2.90 3.99
C LEU A 29 -12.74 -3.83 4.76
N PRO A 30 -13.88 -3.32 5.26
CA PRO A 30 -15.00 -4.16 5.68
C PRO A 30 -15.48 -5.05 4.53
N GLU A 31 -15.94 -6.25 4.87
CA GLU A 31 -16.38 -7.25 3.90
C GLU A 31 -17.45 -6.73 2.94
N ALA A 32 -18.51 -6.14 3.48
CA ALA A 32 -19.60 -5.60 2.70
C ALA A 32 -19.13 -4.52 1.71
N LEU A 33 -18.17 -3.68 2.10
CA LEU A 33 -17.63 -2.65 1.23
C LEU A 33 -16.77 -3.24 0.12
N GLU A 34 -15.99 -4.29 0.40
CA GLU A 34 -15.20 -4.98 -0.62
C GLU A 34 -16.10 -5.68 -1.65
N GLU A 35 -17.19 -6.31 -1.22
CA GLU A 35 -18.20 -6.90 -2.12
C GLU A 35 -18.89 -5.84 -2.99
N GLN A 36 -19.22 -4.68 -2.42
CA GLN A 36 -19.77 -3.54 -3.17
C GLN A 36 -18.80 -3.04 -4.24
N LEU A 37 -17.52 -2.87 -3.88
CA LEU A 37 -16.48 -2.45 -4.82
C LEU A 37 -16.22 -3.48 -5.93
N ALA A 38 -16.33 -4.77 -5.62
CA ALA A 38 -16.12 -5.86 -6.57
C ALA A 38 -17.26 -6.02 -7.59
N SER A 39 -18.48 -5.63 -7.24
CA SER A 39 -19.65 -5.73 -8.10
C SER A 39 -19.81 -4.51 -9.01
N THR A 40 -20.20 -3.36 -8.45
CA THR A 40 -20.39 -2.09 -9.19
C THR A 40 -20.29 -0.92 -8.22
N GLY A 41 -19.13 -0.78 -7.57
CA GLY A 41 -18.89 0.28 -6.59
C GLY A 41 -19.20 1.66 -7.15
N ASN A 42 -20.01 2.44 -6.43
CA ASN A 42 -20.35 3.80 -6.80
C ASN A 42 -19.30 4.80 -6.28
N GLU A 43 -19.44 6.09 -6.61
CA GLU A 43 -18.53 7.14 -6.16
C GLU A 43 -18.31 7.12 -4.63
N LYS A 44 -19.39 6.97 -3.84
CA LYS A 44 -19.33 6.96 -2.37
C LYS A 44 -18.59 5.75 -1.84
N ASP A 45 -18.74 4.59 -2.46
CA ASP A 45 -18.05 3.36 -2.05
C ASP A 45 -16.53 3.51 -2.27
N HIS A 46 -16.13 4.09 -3.40
CA HIS A 46 -14.72 4.41 -3.67
C HIS A 46 -14.17 5.47 -2.70
N LEU A 47 -14.93 6.51 -2.37
CA LEU A 47 -14.53 7.50 -1.36
C LEU A 47 -14.39 6.87 0.04
N ALA A 48 -15.30 5.97 0.41
CA ALA A 48 -15.24 5.25 1.69
C ALA A 48 -13.98 4.37 1.77
N ALA A 49 -13.66 3.65 0.69
CA ALA A 49 -12.45 2.84 0.59
C ALA A 49 -11.18 3.69 0.67
N ALA A 50 -11.14 4.81 -0.07
CA ALA A 50 -10.01 5.74 -0.03
C ALA A 50 -9.74 6.19 1.41
N LYS A 51 -10.78 6.63 2.14
CA LYS A 51 -10.64 7.06 3.54
C LYS A 51 -10.08 5.96 4.45
N LEU A 52 -10.53 4.72 4.28
CA LEU A 52 -10.03 3.58 5.07
C LEU A 52 -8.54 3.32 4.81
N TYR A 53 -8.12 3.35 3.54
CA TYR A 53 -6.71 3.20 3.19
C TYR A 53 -5.86 4.36 3.69
N GLN A 54 -6.35 5.60 3.62
CA GLN A 54 -5.66 6.77 4.18
C GLN A 54 -5.46 6.63 5.69
N ASN A 55 -6.51 6.24 6.43
CA ASN A 55 -6.42 6.01 7.87
C ASN A 55 -5.40 4.91 8.18
N LYS A 56 -5.40 3.82 7.40
CA LYS A 56 -4.43 2.74 7.61
C LYS A 56 -3.00 3.16 7.30
N ALA A 57 -2.78 4.00 6.30
CA ALA A 57 -1.47 4.57 6.01
C ALA A 57 -0.94 5.37 7.20
N GLN A 58 -1.79 6.22 7.80
CA GLN A 58 -1.43 7.02 8.97
C GLN A 58 -1.11 6.16 10.19
N GLU A 59 -1.90 5.12 10.45
CA GLU A 59 -1.64 4.16 11.53
C GLU A 59 -0.27 3.49 11.34
N LEU A 60 0.04 3.03 10.13
CA LEU A 60 1.32 2.39 9.82
C LEU A 60 2.50 3.37 9.92
N GLU A 61 2.31 4.63 9.54
CA GLU A 61 3.33 5.67 9.74
C GLU A 61 3.58 5.96 11.21
N ALA A 62 2.52 6.01 12.03
CA ALA A 62 2.65 6.18 13.47
C ALA A 62 3.41 4.99 14.11
N GLU A 63 3.05 3.75 13.74
CA GLU A 63 3.77 2.55 14.19
C GLU A 63 5.25 2.58 13.78
N ALA A 64 5.57 3.06 12.58
CA ALA A 64 6.96 3.20 12.14
C ALA A 64 7.74 4.18 13.03
N VAL A 65 7.13 5.31 13.39
CA VAL A 65 7.72 6.31 14.29
C VAL A 65 7.91 5.73 15.70
N GLU A 66 6.99 4.91 16.20
CA GLU A 66 7.15 4.23 17.48
C GLU A 66 8.37 3.30 17.49
N PHE A 67 8.56 2.50 16.44
CA PHE A 67 9.74 1.63 16.33
C PHE A 67 11.05 2.42 16.24
N GLU A 68 11.08 3.52 15.50
CA GLU A 68 12.26 4.39 15.41
C GLU A 68 12.59 5.06 16.74
N THR A 69 11.55 5.53 17.44
CA THR A 69 11.67 6.11 18.78
C THR A 69 12.16 5.06 19.79
N ALA A 70 11.71 3.82 19.68
CA ALA A 70 12.23 2.73 20.50
C ALA A 70 13.69 2.43 20.17
N ALA A 71 14.06 2.42 18.89
CA ALA A 71 15.42 2.20 18.43
C ALA A 71 16.39 3.30 18.90
N SER A 72 15.94 4.56 18.92
CA SER A 72 16.76 5.70 19.36
C SER A 72 17.00 5.73 20.86
N LYS A 73 16.14 5.09 21.65
CA LYS A 73 16.28 4.99 23.11
C LYS A 73 17.28 3.91 23.55
N ILE A 74 17.66 3.00 22.66
CA ILE A 74 18.60 1.92 22.98
C ILE A 74 20.02 2.48 23.08
N GLY A 75 20.63 2.35 24.26
CA GLY A 75 22.00 2.78 24.51
C GLY A 75 23.04 1.86 23.86
N PRO A 76 24.27 2.37 23.60
CA PRO A 76 25.33 1.59 22.95
C PRO A 76 25.79 0.37 23.76
N TYR A 77 25.64 0.41 25.09
CA TYR A 77 25.98 -0.71 25.97
C TYR A 77 24.85 -1.74 26.11
N GLU A 78 23.61 -1.34 25.82
CA GLU A 78 22.42 -2.20 25.91
C GLU A 78 22.28 -3.10 24.67
N ASP A 79 22.77 -2.63 23.52
CA ASP A 79 22.80 -3.37 22.25
C ASP A 79 24.14 -3.21 21.55
N SER A 80 25.19 -3.74 22.19
CA SER A 80 26.58 -3.64 21.71
C SER A 80 26.80 -4.19 20.29
N LYS A 81 25.92 -5.10 19.84
CA LYS A 81 25.95 -5.69 18.50
C LYS A 81 24.95 -5.06 17.54
N GLY A 82 24.07 -4.17 18.01
CA GLY A 82 23.09 -3.46 17.19
C GLY A 82 21.94 -4.32 16.68
N PHE A 83 21.73 -5.52 17.24
CA PHE A 83 20.69 -6.44 16.75
C PHE A 83 19.29 -5.93 17.06
N ARG A 84 19.07 -5.42 18.27
CA ARG A 84 17.75 -4.90 18.69
C ARG A 84 17.42 -3.62 17.92
N ARG A 85 18.38 -2.70 17.84
CA ARG A 85 18.24 -1.45 17.06
C ARG A 85 17.99 -1.77 15.59
N GLY A 86 18.76 -2.69 15.00
CA GLY A 86 18.58 -3.13 13.62
C GLY A 86 17.19 -3.73 13.37
N GLY A 87 16.74 -4.63 14.25
CA GLY A 87 15.41 -5.24 14.14
C GLY A 87 14.26 -4.21 14.19
N LEU A 88 14.35 -3.23 15.09
CA LEU A 88 13.37 -2.15 15.20
C LEU A 88 13.37 -1.26 13.95
N MET A 89 14.56 -0.90 13.44
CA MET A 89 14.66 -0.11 12.21
C MET A 89 14.09 -0.85 10.99
N THR A 90 14.34 -2.16 10.88
CA THR A 90 13.73 -3.01 9.83
C THR A 90 12.21 -3.02 9.96
N ALA A 91 11.67 -3.20 11.18
CA ALA A 91 10.23 -3.15 11.42
C ALA A 91 9.63 -1.80 11.02
N ALA A 92 10.28 -0.68 11.37
CA ALA A 92 9.86 0.65 10.96
C ALA A 92 9.82 0.79 9.42
N GLN A 93 10.85 0.29 8.73
CA GLN A 93 10.91 0.34 7.27
C GLN A 93 9.81 -0.49 6.62
N GLU A 94 9.50 -1.68 7.16
CA GLU A 94 8.38 -2.49 6.70
C GLU A 94 7.04 -1.75 6.85
N LYS A 95 6.82 -1.09 7.98
CA LYS A 95 5.62 -0.29 8.23
C LYS A 95 5.49 0.87 7.26
N ARG A 96 6.58 1.61 7.00
CA ARG A 96 6.61 2.67 5.98
C ARG A 96 6.33 2.15 4.58
N HIS A 97 6.88 1.00 4.22
CA HIS A 97 6.61 0.40 2.91
C HIS A 97 5.12 0.08 2.76
N ARG A 98 4.50 -0.52 3.78
CA ARG A 98 3.06 -0.79 3.77
C ARG A 98 2.22 0.49 3.77
N ALA A 99 2.64 1.53 4.50
CA ALA A 99 1.94 2.82 4.48
C ALA A 99 1.89 3.42 3.07
N LYS A 100 3.00 3.35 2.32
CA LYS A 100 3.04 3.76 0.91
C LYS A 100 2.09 2.96 0.03
N GLN A 101 2.03 1.64 0.21
CA GLN A 101 1.07 0.79 -0.51
C GLN A 101 -0.39 1.22 -0.21
N MET A 102 -0.69 1.57 1.04
CA MET A 102 -2.02 2.08 1.40
C MET A 102 -2.29 3.45 0.77
N GLN A 103 -1.28 4.34 0.67
CA GLN A 103 -1.40 5.62 -0.02
C GLN A 103 -1.67 5.46 -1.52
N GLU A 104 -1.04 4.49 -2.17
CA GLU A 104 -1.28 4.13 -3.57
C GLU A 104 -2.73 3.65 -3.78
N LEU A 105 -3.22 2.77 -2.89
CA LEU A 105 -4.62 2.31 -2.93
C LEU A 105 -5.60 3.46 -2.70
N HIS A 106 -5.32 4.32 -1.72
CA HIS A 106 -6.11 5.54 -1.49
C HIS A 106 -6.19 6.41 -2.76
N ALA A 107 -5.06 6.66 -3.43
CA ALA A 107 -5.02 7.46 -4.65
C ALA A 107 -5.84 6.80 -5.78
N ALA A 108 -5.71 5.49 -5.96
CA ALA A 108 -6.46 4.74 -6.97
C ALA A 108 -7.98 4.83 -6.74
N HIS A 109 -8.43 4.73 -5.49
CA HIS A 109 -9.85 4.88 -5.16
C HIS A 109 -10.36 6.31 -5.34
N LEU A 110 -9.55 7.34 -5.02
CA LEU A 110 -9.91 8.73 -5.31
C LEU A 110 -10.05 8.99 -6.81
N GLU A 111 -9.11 8.49 -7.62
CA GLU A 111 -9.17 8.64 -9.08
C GLU A 111 -10.45 8.01 -9.64
N LYS A 112 -10.80 6.82 -9.16
CA LYS A 112 -12.02 6.12 -9.59
C LYS A 112 -13.29 6.87 -9.18
N ALA A 113 -13.34 7.41 -7.96
CA ALA A 113 -14.45 8.24 -7.51
C ALA A 113 -14.61 9.50 -8.39
N GLN A 114 -13.51 10.20 -8.70
CA GLN A 114 -13.53 11.36 -9.56
C GLN A 114 -13.99 11.04 -10.99
N ALA A 115 -13.60 9.88 -11.52
CA ALA A 115 -14.06 9.44 -12.84
C ALA A 115 -15.57 9.21 -12.85
N LEU A 116 -16.11 8.53 -11.83
CA LEU A 116 -17.55 8.28 -11.69
C LEU A 116 -18.35 9.58 -11.53
N HIS A 117 -17.84 10.52 -10.74
CA HIS A 117 -18.46 11.84 -10.55
C HIS A 117 -18.62 12.60 -11.87
N LYS A 118 -17.57 12.61 -12.70
CA LYS A 118 -17.58 13.29 -14.01
C LYS A 118 -18.60 12.66 -14.96
N THR A 119 -18.67 11.33 -15.02
CA THR A 119 -19.66 10.62 -15.85
C THR A 119 -21.08 11.01 -15.46
N ALA A 120 -21.37 11.08 -14.15
CA ALA A 120 -22.70 11.45 -13.65
C ALA A 120 -23.10 12.91 -13.93
N GLN A 121 -22.15 13.81 -14.21
CA GLN A 121 -22.42 15.21 -14.57
C GLN A 121 -22.54 15.45 -16.08
N SER A 122 -22.10 14.48 -16.89
CA SER A 122 -22.19 14.54 -18.36
C SER A 122 -23.47 13.93 -18.94
N GLU A 123 -24.31 13.35 -18.09
CA GLU A 123 -25.66 12.84 -18.41
C GLU A 123 -26.73 13.88 -18.07
#